data_AF-A0A6C0CRN0-F1
#
_entry.id   AF-A0A6C0CRN0-F1
#
_cell.length_a   1.000
_cell.length_b   1.000
_cell.length_c   1.000
_cell.angle_alpha   90.00
_cell.angle_beta   90.00
_cell.angle_gamma   90.00
#
_symmetry.space_group_name_H-M   'P 1'
#
loop_
_entity.id
_entity.type
_entity.pdbx_description
1 polymer ?
#
loop_
_entity_poly.entity_id
_entity_poly.type
_entity_poly.pdbx_seq_one_letter_code
_entity_poly.pdbx_strand_id
1 'polypeptide(L)'
;MLLYIYMSSQIFKTNVPNELFFSFMETIKSNNDDTNIIVINNDSYKRSTLKDELKDFLDSILEHYHLSKRHYVTRKMSYSKFTTIIRQICKQNQISYTSKIKYFRSTYEIIYYIVKPELPTCK
;
A
#
# COMPACT_ATOMS: atom_id res chain seq x y z
N MET A 1 -2.90 -28.19 14.85
CA MET A 1 -3.67 -27.97 13.61
C MET A 1 -4.49 -26.70 13.78
N LEU A 2 -3.89 -25.53 13.54
CA LEU A 2 -4.62 -24.26 13.59
C LEU A 2 -5.36 -24.09 12.27
N LEU A 3 -6.67 -24.32 12.29
CA LEU A 3 -7.57 -23.99 11.19
C LEU A 3 -7.51 -22.47 10.96
N TYR A 4 -6.83 -22.05 9.90
CA TYR A 4 -6.88 -20.67 9.43
C TYR A 4 -8.30 -20.43 8.91
N ILE A 5 -9.13 -19.76 9.70
CA ILE A 5 -10.45 -19.30 9.25
C ILE A 5 -10.18 -18.32 8.10
N TYR A 6 -10.49 -18.76 6.88
CA TYR A 6 -10.50 -17.89 5.71
C TYR A 6 -11.64 -16.89 5.88
N MET A 7 -11.37 -15.78 6.59
CA MET A 7 -12.31 -14.67 6.65
C MET A 7 -12.36 -14.05 5.26
N SER A 8 -13.52 -14.15 4.62
CA SER A 8 -13.78 -13.41 3.39
C SER A 8 -13.56 -11.92 3.63
N SER A 9 -12.82 -11.28 2.74
CA SER A 9 -12.58 -9.85 2.86
C SER A 9 -13.88 -9.08 2.61
N GLN A 10 -14.30 -8.29 3.59
CA GLN A 10 -15.43 -7.37 3.40
C GLN A 10 -15.12 -6.22 2.42
N ILE A 11 -13.85 -6.07 2.04
CA ILE A 11 -13.35 -4.98 1.20
C ILE A 11 -13.05 -5.49 -0.21
N PHE A 12 -12.31 -6.58 -0.30
CA PHE A 12 -11.86 -7.15 -1.56
C PHE A 12 -12.71 -8.34 -2.00
N LYS A 13 -13.07 -8.38 -3.28
CA LYS A 13 -13.70 -9.55 -3.92
C LYS A 13 -12.65 -10.63 -4.24
N THR A 14 -11.43 -10.21 -4.54
CA THR A 14 -10.25 -11.03 -4.85
C THR A 14 -9.02 -10.36 -4.28
N ASN A 15 -7.97 -11.12 -3.95
CA ASN A 15 -6.71 -10.54 -3.49
C ASN A 15 -6.08 -9.68 -4.59
N VAL A 16 -5.49 -8.55 -4.19
CA VAL A 16 -4.62 -7.76 -5.07
C VAL A 16 -3.30 -8.55 -5.21
N PRO A 17 -2.81 -8.83 -6.43
CA PRO A 17 -1.56 -9.57 -6.59
C PRO A 17 -0.39 -8.85 -5.92
N ASN A 18 0.45 -9.60 -5.18
CA ASN A 18 1.62 -9.03 -4.51
C ASN A 18 2.60 -8.40 -5.51
N GLU A 19 2.79 -9.02 -6.68
CA GLU A 19 3.63 -8.48 -7.74
C GLU A 19 3.16 -7.11 -8.22
N LEU A 20 1.85 -6.97 -8.48
CA LEU A 20 1.23 -5.71 -8.87
C LEU A 20 1.32 -4.65 -7.77
N PHE A 21 1.14 -5.05 -6.51
CA PHE A 21 1.31 -4.15 -5.38
C PHE A 21 2.76 -3.67 -5.24
N PHE A 22 3.72 -4.58 -5.24
CA PHE A 22 5.12 -4.23 -5.03
C PHE A 22 5.75 -3.55 -6.24
N SER A 23 5.30 -3.80 -7.47
CA SER A 23 5.78 -3.06 -8.65
C SER A 23 5.50 -1.57 -8.52
N PHE A 24 4.28 -1.19 -8.09
CA PHE A 24 3.94 0.19 -7.75
C PHE A 24 4.75 0.71 -6.55
N MET A 25 4.91 -0.12 -5.50
CA MET A 25 5.62 0.32 -4.30
C MET A 25 7.11 0.61 -4.56
N GLU A 26 7.72 -0.07 -5.52
CA GLU A 26 9.08 0.22 -5.97
C GLU A 26 9.19 1.56 -6.72
N THR A 27 8.16 1.98 -7.47
CA THR A 27 8.20 3.28 -8.17
C THR A 27 8.20 4.47 -7.20
N ILE A 28 7.58 4.28 -6.03
CA ILE A 28 7.48 5.31 -4.99
C ILE A 28 8.61 5.24 -3.96
N LYS A 29 9.43 4.19 -3.99
CA LYS A 29 10.56 3.97 -3.08
C LYS A 29 11.59 5.10 -3.21
N SER A 30 12.26 5.45 -2.11
CA SER A 30 13.39 6.36 -2.15
C SER A 30 14.69 5.59 -2.38
N ASN A 31 15.66 6.19 -3.09
CA ASN A 31 16.98 5.59 -3.30
C ASN A 31 17.74 5.32 -1.98
N ASN A 32 17.36 6.01 -0.91
CA ASN A 32 17.95 5.88 0.42
C ASN A 32 17.20 4.88 1.32
N ASP A 33 16.12 4.27 0.85
CA ASP A 33 15.36 3.30 1.64
C ASP A 33 16.12 1.96 1.69
N ASP A 34 16.07 1.27 2.83
CA ASP A 34 16.61 -0.08 2.96
C ASP A 34 16.03 -1.01 1.87
N THR A 35 16.79 -2.02 1.44
CA THR A 35 16.37 -2.93 0.36
C THR A 35 15.00 -3.58 0.64
N ASN A 36 14.72 -3.87 1.91
CA ASN A 36 13.56 -4.64 2.36
C ASN A 36 12.45 -3.78 2.97
N ILE A 37 12.63 -2.46 3.06
CA ILE A 37 11.65 -1.55 3.67
C ILE A 37 11.29 -0.48 2.64
N ILE A 38 10.00 -0.26 2.45
CA ILE A 38 9.49 0.83 1.61
C ILE A 38 8.84 1.87 2.53
N VAL A 39 9.30 3.11 2.44
CA VAL A 39 8.83 4.20 3.30
C VAL A 39 7.75 5.02 2.59
N ILE A 40 6.57 5.11 3.22
CA ILE A 40 5.44 5.89 2.71
C ILE A 40 5.19 7.11 3.59
N ASN A 41 5.32 8.30 3.00
CA ASN A 41 5.09 9.59 3.62
C ASN A 41 4.41 10.54 2.60
N ASN A 42 4.20 11.81 2.99
CA ASN A 42 3.59 12.77 2.07
C ASN A 42 4.40 12.97 0.79
N ASP A 43 5.72 12.87 0.86
CA ASP A 43 6.60 13.11 -0.27
C ASP A 43 6.47 11.99 -1.31
N SER A 44 6.52 10.72 -0.89
CA SER A 44 6.31 9.60 -1.81
C SER A 44 4.91 9.60 -2.43
N TYR A 45 3.88 10.00 -1.68
CA TYR A 45 2.53 10.21 -2.22
C TYR A 45 2.44 11.33 -3.26
N LYS A 46 3.07 12.48 -3.00
CA LYS A 46 3.09 13.60 -3.97
C LYS A 46 3.82 13.21 -5.24
N ARG A 47 4.97 12.54 -5.13
CA ARG A 47 5.76 12.07 -6.29
C ARG A 47 4.95 11.11 -7.17
N SER A 48 4.27 10.13 -6.58
CA SER A 48 3.47 9.16 -7.33
C SER A 48 2.25 9.77 -8.00
N THR A 49 1.69 10.84 -7.41
CA THR A 49 0.58 11.59 -8.01
C THR A 49 1.05 12.43 -9.20
N LEU A 50 2.25 13.04 -9.12
CA LEU A 50 2.78 13.89 -10.19
C LEU A 50 3.12 13.15 -11.48
N LYS A 51 3.41 11.85 -11.38
CA LYS A 51 3.76 10.99 -12.52
C LYS A 51 2.59 10.13 -13.02
N ASP A 52 1.38 10.37 -12.52
CA ASP A 52 0.18 9.54 -12.73
C ASP A 52 0.30 8.04 -12.35
N GLU A 53 1.46 7.58 -11.86
CA GLU A 53 1.71 6.22 -11.37
C GLU A 53 0.68 5.77 -10.32
N LEU A 54 0.29 6.69 -9.42
CA LEU A 54 -0.75 6.39 -8.43
C LEU A 54 -2.09 6.12 -9.09
N LYS A 55 -2.47 6.90 -10.10
CA LYS A 55 -3.75 6.74 -10.79
C LYS A 55 -3.78 5.40 -11.52
N ASP A 56 -2.72 5.06 -12.24
CA ASP A 56 -2.60 3.80 -12.96
C ASP A 56 -2.68 2.59 -12.02
N PHE A 57 -2.00 2.67 -10.88
CA PHE A 57 -2.12 1.66 -9.83
C PHE A 57 -3.56 1.52 -9.31
N LEU A 58 -4.24 2.63 -9.01
CA LEU A 58 -5.63 2.60 -8.51
C LEU A 58 -6.61 2.00 -9.50
N ASP A 59 -6.46 2.34 -10.79
CA ASP A 59 -7.28 1.78 -11.87
C ASP A 59 -7.03 0.27 -12.01
N SER A 60 -5.77 -0.17 -11.89
CA SER A 60 -5.39 -1.59 -11.97
C SER A 60 -5.97 -2.45 -10.85
N ILE A 61 -6.16 -1.90 -9.64
CA ILE A 61 -6.72 -2.65 -8.50
C ILE A 61 -8.23 -2.50 -8.35
N LEU A 62 -8.88 -1.65 -9.14
CA LEU A 62 -10.30 -1.33 -9.04
C LEU A 62 -11.17 -2.59 -9.10
N GLU A 63 -10.81 -3.52 -9.98
CA GLU A 63 -11.56 -4.75 -10.15
C GLU A 63 -11.51 -5.65 -8.93
N HIS A 64 -10.45 -5.59 -8.10
CA HIS A 64 -10.31 -6.43 -6.92
C HIS A 64 -11.23 -5.99 -5.76
N TYR A 65 -11.81 -4.79 -5.81
CA TYR A 65 -12.77 -4.34 -4.81
C TYR A 65 -14.19 -4.85 -5.09
N HIS A 66 -14.94 -5.13 -4.01
CA HIS A 66 -16.40 -5.23 -4.11
C HIS A 66 -16.98 -3.93 -4.66
N LEU A 67 -18.09 -4.01 -5.41
CA LEU A 67 -18.69 -2.84 -6.07
C LEU A 67 -18.98 -1.69 -5.08
N SER A 68 -19.54 -2.03 -3.90
CA SER A 68 -19.82 -1.07 -2.82
C SER A 68 -18.57 -0.44 -2.20
N LYS A 69 -17.38 -0.98 -2.47
CA LYS A 69 -16.09 -0.58 -1.91
C LYS A 69 -15.17 0.11 -2.92
N ARG A 70 -15.52 0.13 -4.21
CA ARG A 70 -14.74 0.82 -5.27
C ARG A 70 -14.50 2.31 -4.99
N HIS A 71 -15.34 2.93 -4.16
CA HIS A 71 -15.18 4.33 -3.73
C HIS A 71 -13.85 4.62 -3.00
N TYR A 72 -13.14 3.61 -2.49
CA TYR A 72 -11.80 3.80 -1.94
C TYR A 72 -10.82 4.28 -3.01
N VAL A 73 -10.90 3.73 -4.23
CA VAL A 73 -9.94 3.97 -5.31
C VAL A 73 -10.44 4.93 -6.38
N THR A 74 -11.75 5.18 -6.50
CA THR A 74 -12.32 6.08 -7.52
C THR A 74 -12.48 7.54 -7.06
N ARG A 75 -12.48 7.80 -5.75
CA ARG A 75 -12.64 9.17 -5.21
C ARG A 75 -11.33 9.93 -5.25
N LYS A 76 -11.41 11.27 -5.30
CA LYS A 76 -10.24 12.17 -5.19
C LYS A 76 -9.31 11.75 -4.04
N MET A 77 -8.05 11.54 -4.39
CA MET A 77 -7.03 11.04 -3.49
C MET A 77 -6.53 12.09 -2.51
N SER A 78 -6.23 11.62 -1.30
CA SER A 78 -5.48 12.32 -0.27
C SER A 78 -4.52 11.32 0.36
N TYR A 79 -3.47 11.82 1.02
CA TYR A 79 -2.49 10.97 1.68
C TYR A 79 -3.12 9.95 2.66
N SER A 80 -4.11 10.39 3.44
CA SER A 80 -4.84 9.53 4.38
C SER A 80 -5.60 8.40 3.68
N LYS A 81 -6.25 8.70 2.55
CA LYS A 81 -6.96 7.68 1.77
C LYS A 81 -5.99 6.72 1.08
N PHE A 82 -4.91 7.26 0.51
CA PHE A 82 -3.84 6.47 -0.11
C PHE A 82 -3.26 5.46 0.88
N THR A 83 -2.80 5.92 2.05
CA THR A 83 -2.27 5.00 3.07
C THR A 83 -3.32 4.01 3.57
N THR A 84 -4.61 4.36 3.55
CA THR A 84 -5.69 3.43 3.90
C THR A 84 -5.78 2.28 2.90
N ILE A 85 -5.70 2.56 1.60
CA ILE A 85 -5.65 1.53 0.55
C ILE A 85 -4.44 0.61 0.75
N ILE A 86 -3.27 1.18 0.99
CA ILE A 86 -2.04 0.42 1.26
C ILE A 86 -2.24 -0.52 2.45
N ARG A 87 -2.74 -0.03 3.59
CA ARG A 87 -3.00 -0.85 4.78
C ARG A 87 -4.03 -1.95 4.53
N GLN A 88 -5.06 -1.67 3.73
CA GLN A 88 -6.07 -2.67 3.36
C GLN A 88 -5.43 -3.82 2.58
N ILE A 89 -4.61 -3.50 1.57
CA ILE A 89 -3.88 -4.51 0.78
C ILE A 89 -2.91 -5.29 1.66
N CYS A 90 -2.12 -4.59 2.50
CA CYS A 90 -1.20 -5.27 3.41
C CYS A 90 -1.91 -6.23 4.35
N LYS A 91 -3.04 -5.83 4.94
CA LYS A 91 -3.85 -6.71 5.80
C LYS A 91 -4.38 -7.92 5.03
N GLN A 92 -4.90 -7.71 3.83
CA GLN A 92 -5.45 -8.77 2.99
C GLN A 92 -4.39 -9.81 2.60
N ASN A 93 -3.20 -9.33 2.25
CA ASN A 93 -2.11 -10.16 1.75
C ASN A 93 -1.13 -10.59 2.85
N GLN A 94 -1.46 -10.32 4.13
CA GLN A 94 -0.62 -10.66 5.30
C GLN A 94 0.80 -10.07 5.21
N ILE A 95 0.91 -8.86 4.66
CA ILE A 95 2.16 -8.10 4.56
C ILE A 95 2.35 -7.28 5.84
N SER A 96 3.49 -7.45 6.49
CA SER A 96 3.85 -6.71 7.70
C SER A 96 4.11 -5.23 7.41
N TYR A 97 3.58 -4.37 8.27
CA TYR A 97 3.89 -2.95 8.25
C TYR A 97 3.80 -2.34 9.66
N THR A 98 4.47 -1.21 9.84
CA THR A 98 4.37 -0.38 11.04
C THR A 98 4.25 1.10 10.67
N SER A 99 3.94 1.96 11.64
CA SER A 99 3.84 3.39 11.44
C SER A 99 4.49 4.19 12.56
N LYS A 100 5.03 5.36 12.25
CA LYS A 100 5.54 6.34 13.23
C LYS A 100 4.95 7.71 12.95
N ILE A 101 4.69 8.47 13.99
CA ILE A 101 4.30 9.88 13.86
C ILE A 101 5.60 10.70 13.88
N LYS A 102 5.82 11.50 12.83
CA LYS A 102 6.93 12.44 12.75
C LYS A 102 6.38 13.86 12.94
N TYR A 103 6.90 14.54 13.95
CA TYR A 103 6.56 15.93 14.23
C TYR A 103 7.55 16.86 13.55
N PHE A 104 7.05 17.93 12.95
CA PHE A 104 7.87 18.98 12.37
C PHE A 104 7.16 20.34 12.48
N ARG A 105 7.76 21.30 13.21
CA ARG A 105 7.26 22.68 13.34
C ARG A 105 5.74 22.78 13.62
N SER A 106 5.29 22.16 14.71
CA SER A 106 3.87 22.12 15.13
C SER A 106 2.91 21.40 14.16
N THR A 107 3.44 20.77 13.12
CA THR A 107 2.71 19.83 12.25
C THR A 107 3.17 18.41 12.50
N TYR A 108 2.40 17.44 12.02
CA TYR A 108 2.78 16.04 12.07
C TYR A 108 2.43 15.32 10.77
N GLU A 109 3.19 14.28 10.47
CA GLU A 109 2.82 13.29 9.47
C GLU A 109 2.95 11.88 10.04
N ILE A 110 2.10 10.98 9.57
CA ILE A 110 2.21 9.55 9.88
C ILE A 110 3.03 8.93 8.76
N ILE A 111 4.15 8.31 9.09
CA ILE A 111 5.02 7.60 8.14
C ILE A 111 4.76 6.11 8.29
N TYR A 112 4.55 5.42 7.17
CA TYR A 112 4.38 3.97 7.14
C TYR A 112 5.64 3.29 6.61
N TYR A 113 5.98 2.15 7.21
CA TYR A 113 7.11 1.31 6.84
C TYR A 113 6.55 -0.05 6.42
N ILE A 114 6.62 -0.36 5.13
CA ILE A 114 6.09 -1.60 4.56
C ILE A 114 7.25 -2.56 4.37
N VAL A 115 7.14 -3.77 4.91
CA VAL A 115 8.16 -4.81 4.75
C VAL A 115 7.94 -5.52 3.42
N LYS A 116 8.93 -5.45 2.53
CA LYS A 116 8.97 -6.27 1.32
C LYS A 116 9.48 -7.66 1.71
N PRO A 117 8.69 -8.73 1.51
CA PRO A 117 9.20 -10.08 1.75
C PRO A 117 10.34 -10.33 0.76
N GLU A 118 11.51 -10.74 1.28
CA GLU A 118 12.57 -11.26 0.44
C GLU A 118 12.03 -12.50 -0.27
N LEU A 119 12.05 -12.50 -1.61
CA LEU A 119 11.98 -13.77 -2.32
C LEU A 119 13.24 -14.53 -1.94
N PRO A 120 13.17 -15.81 -1.53
CA PRO A 120 14.36 -16.60 -1.36
C PRO A 120 15.11 -16.57 -2.70
N THR A 121 16.29 -15.96 -2.72
CA THR A 121 17.19 -16.08 -3.85
C THR A 121 17.47 -17.56 -3.99
N CYS A 122 17.07 -18.17 -5.12
CA CYS A 122 17.57 -19.49 -5.49
C CYS A 122 19.10 -19.41 -5.45
N LYS A 123 19.70 -20.05 -4.44
CA LYS A 123 21.11 -20.42 -4.48
C LYS A 123 21.22 -21.78 -5.15
#